data_AF-A0A3M0IY37-F1
#
_entry.id   AF-A0A3M0IY37-F1
#
_cell.length_a   1.000
_cell.length_b   1.000
_cell.length_c   1.000
_cell.angle_alpha   90.00
_cell.angle_beta   90.00
_cell.angle_gamma   90.00
#
_symmetry.space_group_name_H-M   'P 1'
#
loop_
_entity.id
_entity.type
_entity.pdbx_description
1 polymer ?
#
loop_
_entity_poly.entity_id
_entity_poly.type
_entity_poly.pdbx_seq_one_letter_code
_entity_poly.pdbx_strand_id
1 'polypeptide(L)'
;MVGMNRKWKAAVWSPTRQVAQATEGEGGSSQLAKLKAVQLALDIAEREKQPKLYLYTDSWIVANALWGWLDRWKKASWQHRGKPIWAADEWKDIATRVEKLPVKVRHVDAHVPKSQANEEHRSNEQVDPAAKIEVSKIDLDW
;
A
#
# COMPACT_ATOMS: atom_id res chain seq x y z
N MET A 1 21.28 -15.03 -20.35
CA MET A 1 20.40 -13.95 -19.87
C MET A 1 20.75 -13.70 -18.41
N VAL A 2 21.31 -12.53 -18.10
CA VAL A 2 21.67 -12.14 -16.73
C VAL A 2 20.37 -11.86 -15.97
N GLY A 3 20.06 -12.67 -14.96
CA GLY A 3 18.91 -12.47 -14.10
C GLY A 3 19.09 -11.21 -13.28
N MET A 4 18.48 -10.10 -13.70
CA MET A 4 18.43 -8.87 -12.90
C MET A 4 17.58 -9.14 -11.65
N ASN A 5 18.24 -9.41 -10.52
CA ASN A 5 17.57 -9.57 -9.23
C ASN A 5 17.08 -8.18 -8.78
N ARG A 6 15.84 -7.84 -9.14
CA ARG A 6 15.22 -6.55 -8.79
C ARG A 6 14.92 -6.54 -7.30
N LYS A 7 15.51 -5.56 -6.61
CA LYS A 7 15.20 -5.26 -5.21
C LYS A 7 14.05 -4.26 -5.16
N TRP A 8 13.24 -4.36 -4.13
CA TRP A 8 12.20 -3.38 -3.86
C TRP A 8 12.27 -2.92 -2.42
N LYS A 9 11.82 -1.68 -2.16
CA LYS A 9 11.75 -1.07 -0.84
C LYS A 9 10.40 -0.38 -0.68
N ALA A 10 9.78 -0.57 0.47
CA ALA A 10 8.51 0.02 0.85
C ALA A 10 8.70 0.75 2.19
N ALA A 11 8.21 1.98 2.31
CA ALA A 11 8.31 2.77 3.52
C ALA A 11 6.93 3.24 3.98
N VAL A 12 6.73 3.23 5.30
CA VAL A 12 5.51 3.69 5.97
C VAL A 12 5.91 4.61 7.10
N TRP A 13 5.25 5.76 7.20
CA TRP A 13 5.42 6.67 8.33
C TRP A 13 4.54 6.25 9.50
N SER A 14 5.14 6.01 10.67
CA SER A 14 4.40 5.85 11.93
C SER A 14 4.11 7.24 12.53
N PRO A 15 2.84 7.60 12.73
CA PRO A 15 2.45 8.86 13.36
C PRO A 15 2.90 8.91 14.82
N THR A 16 2.75 7.80 15.53
CA THR A 16 2.95 7.70 16.98
C THR A 16 4.42 7.65 17.35
N ARG A 17 5.26 7.04 16.51
CA ARG A 17 6.70 6.91 16.76
C ARG A 17 7.54 7.94 16.03
N GLN A 18 6.91 8.78 15.19
CA GLN A 18 7.58 9.76 14.34
C GLN A 18 8.79 9.15 13.59
N VAL A 19 8.60 7.95 13.06
CA VAL A 19 9.66 7.19 12.40
C VAL A 19 9.15 6.60 11.09
N ALA A 20 9.98 6.68 10.06
CA ALA A 20 9.79 5.95 8.82
C ALA A 20 10.28 4.52 9.02
N GLN A 21 9.40 3.54 8.89
CA GLN A 21 9.77 2.13 8.84
C GLN A 21 9.82 1.69 7.39
N ALA A 22 10.87 0.98 7.02
CA ALA A 22 11.03 0.45 5.68
C ALA A 22 11.21 -1.07 5.70
N THR A 23 10.67 -1.74 4.70
CA THR A 23 10.93 -3.15 4.41
C THR A 23 11.43 -3.27 2.98
N GLU A 24 12.35 -4.20 2.76
CA GLU A 24 12.95 -4.47 1.47
C GLU A 24 13.01 -5.97 1.21
N GLY A 25 13.01 -6.35 -0.06
CA GLY A 25 13.08 -7.73 -0.49
C GLY A 25 13.78 -7.88 -1.83
N GLU A 26 14.34 -9.07 -2.07
CA GLU A 26 14.95 -9.45 -3.33
C GLU A 26 13.95 -10.27 -4.16
N GLY A 27 13.87 -9.97 -5.45
CA GLY A 27 12.92 -10.61 -6.36
C GLY A 27 11.50 -10.02 -6.22
N GLY A 28 10.82 -9.89 -7.35
CA GLY A 28 9.44 -9.40 -7.42
C GLY A 28 9.22 -8.23 -8.38
N SER A 29 7.96 -7.82 -8.54
CA SER A 29 7.57 -6.67 -9.34
C SER A 29 7.40 -5.41 -8.48
N SER A 30 7.44 -4.24 -9.09
CA SER A 30 7.10 -2.97 -8.42
C SER A 30 5.68 -2.97 -7.85
N GLN A 31 4.77 -3.78 -8.39
CA GLN A 31 3.42 -3.98 -7.85
C GLN A 31 3.42 -4.82 -6.57
N LEU A 32 4.29 -5.84 -6.48
CA LEU A 32 4.42 -6.64 -5.26
C LEU A 32 4.97 -5.79 -4.10
N ALA A 33 5.91 -4.90 -4.39
CA ALA A 33 6.43 -3.93 -3.43
C ALA A 33 5.31 -3.07 -2.81
N LYS A 34 4.33 -2.67 -3.63
CA LYS A 34 3.15 -1.92 -3.15
C LYS A 34 2.30 -2.74 -2.18
N LEU A 35 2.11 -4.04 -2.41
CA LEU A 35 1.41 -4.90 -1.46
C LEU A 35 2.17 -5.07 -0.16
N LYS A 36 3.50 -5.22 -0.24
CA LYS A 36 4.36 -5.33 0.95
C LYS A 36 4.34 -4.03 1.78
N ALA A 37 4.24 -2.87 1.13
CA ALA A 37 4.01 -1.59 1.81
C ALA A 37 2.70 -1.56 2.60
N VAL A 38 1.61 -2.08 2.01
CA VAL A 38 0.30 -2.17 2.68
C VAL A 38 0.37 -3.14 3.86
N GLN A 39 0.99 -4.30 3.70
CA GLN A 39 1.19 -5.27 4.80
C GLN A 39 1.97 -4.63 5.95
N LEU A 40 3.08 -3.95 5.65
CA LEU A 40 3.86 -3.23 6.66
C LEU A 40 3.05 -2.16 7.39
N ALA A 41 2.21 -1.41 6.69
CA ALA A 41 1.38 -0.40 7.34
C ALA A 41 0.33 -1.01 8.28
N LEU A 42 -0.23 -2.15 7.90
CA LEU A 42 -1.14 -2.91 8.75
C LEU A 42 -0.40 -3.46 9.98
N ASP A 43 0.80 -4.02 9.81
CA ASP A 43 1.65 -4.48 10.93
C ASP A 43 1.93 -3.35 11.94
N ILE A 44 2.29 -2.16 11.45
CA ILE A 44 2.56 -0.98 12.29
C ILE A 44 1.29 -0.57 13.03
N ALA A 45 0.18 -0.45 12.32
CA ALA A 45 -1.09 -0.03 12.91
C ALA A 45 -1.57 -1.02 13.98
N GLU A 46 -1.46 -2.34 13.74
CA GLU A 46 -1.77 -3.38 14.72
C GLU A 46 -0.83 -3.30 15.94
N ARG A 47 0.49 -3.19 15.71
CA ARG A 47 1.49 -3.10 16.79
C ARG A 47 1.31 -1.86 17.65
N GLU A 48 0.89 -0.75 17.05
CA GLU A 48 0.60 0.50 17.73
C GLU A 48 -0.81 0.56 18.29
N LYS A 49 -1.62 -0.48 18.09
CA LYS A 49 -3.03 -0.56 18.49
C LYS A 49 -3.84 0.64 17.99
N GLN A 50 -3.55 1.05 16.75
CA GLN A 50 -4.30 2.10 16.08
C GLN A 50 -5.77 1.70 15.96
N PRO A 51 -6.73 2.57 16.31
CA PRO A 51 -8.15 2.27 16.16
C PRO A 51 -8.58 2.22 14.69
N LYS A 52 -7.76 2.80 13.78
CA LYS A 52 -8.05 2.95 12.36
C LYS A 52 -6.77 3.27 11.59
N LEU A 53 -6.66 2.74 10.36
CA LEU A 53 -5.56 3.07 9.43
C LEU A 53 -6.08 3.95 8.29
N TYR A 54 -5.33 5.01 7.95
CA TYR A 54 -5.51 5.76 6.71
C TYR A 54 -4.45 5.31 5.71
N LEU A 55 -4.82 5.09 4.46
CA LEU A 55 -3.91 4.60 3.44
C LEU A 55 -4.02 5.50 2.22
N TYR A 56 -2.90 6.11 1.85
CA TYR A 56 -2.77 6.87 0.62
C TYR A 56 -1.97 6.03 -0.36
N THR A 57 -2.47 5.86 -1.58
CA THR A 57 -1.80 5.05 -2.59
C THR A 57 -2.01 5.62 -3.98
N ASP A 58 -0.97 5.57 -4.80
CA ASP A 58 -1.01 5.89 -6.23
C ASP A 58 -1.37 4.67 -7.10
N SER A 59 -1.77 3.56 -6.47
CA SER A 59 -2.05 2.31 -7.14
C SER A 59 -3.53 2.03 -7.16
N TRP A 60 -4.11 2.14 -8.34
CA TRP A 60 -5.49 1.74 -8.60
C TRP A 60 -5.78 0.29 -8.21
N ILE A 61 -4.83 -0.64 -8.35
CA ILE A 61 -5.03 -2.03 -7.93
C ILE A 61 -5.24 -2.11 -6.42
N VAL A 62 -4.41 -1.41 -5.64
CA VAL A 62 -4.51 -1.38 -4.17
C VAL A 62 -5.79 -0.69 -3.72
N ALA A 63 -6.08 0.48 -4.31
CA ALA A 63 -7.29 1.23 -3.99
C ALA A 63 -8.56 0.43 -4.29
N ASN A 64 -8.69 -0.13 -5.50
CA ASN A 64 -9.85 -0.92 -5.88
C ASN A 64 -9.99 -2.22 -5.08
N ALA A 65 -8.87 -2.86 -4.73
CA ALA A 65 -8.90 -4.02 -3.86
C ALA A 65 -9.54 -3.68 -2.51
N LEU A 66 -9.02 -2.66 -1.85
CA LEU A 66 -9.46 -2.23 -0.53
C LEU A 66 -10.84 -1.55 -0.53
N TRP A 67 -11.31 -1.01 -1.65
CA TRP A 67 -12.67 -0.49 -1.79
C TRP A 67 -13.74 -1.56 -1.98
N GLY A 68 -13.38 -2.79 -2.36
CA GLY A 68 -14.36 -3.87 -2.41
C GLY A 68 -14.03 -5.06 -3.30
N TRP A 69 -12.90 -5.10 -4.01
CA TRP A 69 -12.55 -6.35 -4.71
C TRP A 69 -12.18 -7.47 -3.74
N LEU A 70 -11.67 -7.18 -2.54
CA LEU A 70 -11.38 -8.23 -1.55
C LEU A 70 -12.59 -9.12 -1.26
N ASP A 71 -13.76 -8.52 -1.04
CA ASP A 71 -15.00 -9.29 -0.82
C ASP A 71 -15.40 -10.11 -2.05
N ARG A 72 -15.23 -9.55 -3.25
CA ARG A 72 -15.54 -10.24 -4.51
C ARG A 72 -14.59 -11.41 -4.75
N TRP A 73 -13.29 -11.21 -4.53
CA TRP A 73 -12.28 -12.25 -4.64
C TRP A 73 -12.48 -13.34 -3.59
N LYS A 74 -12.80 -12.98 -2.33
CA LYS A 74 -13.13 -13.95 -1.29
C LYS A 74 -14.32 -14.83 -1.69
N LYS A 75 -15.39 -14.23 -2.24
CA LYS A 75 -16.56 -14.97 -2.77
C LYS A 75 -16.24 -15.86 -3.96
N ALA A 76 -15.28 -15.45 -4.79
CA ALA A 76 -14.78 -16.23 -5.92
C ALA A 76 -13.64 -17.18 -5.54
N SER A 77 -13.45 -17.49 -4.26
CA SER A 77 -12.38 -18.36 -3.76
C SER A 77 -10.97 -17.94 -4.22
N TRP A 78 -10.75 -16.64 -4.35
CA TRP A 78 -9.51 -16.03 -4.83
C TRP A 78 -9.12 -16.42 -6.25
N GLN A 79 -10.12 -16.74 -7.08
CA GLN A 79 -9.94 -17.12 -8.47
C GLN A 79 -10.64 -16.15 -9.42
N HIS A 80 -10.08 -16.02 -10.62
CA HIS A 80 -10.71 -15.36 -11.74
C HIS A 80 -10.61 -16.28 -12.96
N ARG A 81 -11.76 -16.66 -13.54
CA ARG A 81 -11.86 -17.61 -14.67
C ARG A 81 -11.14 -18.95 -14.41
N GLY A 82 -11.28 -19.49 -13.21
CA GLY A 82 -10.68 -20.77 -12.80
C GLY A 82 -9.16 -20.73 -12.55
N LYS A 83 -8.53 -19.55 -12.60
CA LYS A 83 -7.12 -19.37 -12.24
C LYS A 83 -7.01 -18.55 -10.95
N PRO A 84 -6.03 -18.82 -10.07
CA PRO A 84 -5.75 -17.96 -8.92
C PRO A 84 -5.48 -16.52 -9.37
N ILE A 85 -5.97 -15.55 -8.61
CA ILE A 85 -5.60 -14.15 -8.83
C ILE A 85 -4.10 -13.95 -8.54
N TRP A 86 -3.50 -12.94 -9.16
CA TRP A 86 -2.11 -12.58 -8.88
C TRP A 86 -1.94 -12.16 -7.40
N ALA A 87 -0.87 -12.63 -6.76
CA ALA A 87 -0.57 -12.39 -5.34
C ALA A 87 -1.71 -12.77 -4.39
N ALA A 88 -2.41 -13.88 -4.68
CA ALA A 88 -3.59 -14.30 -3.93
C ALA A 88 -3.33 -14.45 -2.42
N ASP A 89 -2.15 -14.93 -2.03
CA ASP A 89 -1.83 -15.16 -0.62
C ASP A 89 -1.55 -13.83 0.12
N GLU A 90 -0.91 -12.86 -0.53
CA GLU A 90 -0.78 -11.50 -0.01
C GLU A 90 -2.15 -10.83 0.15
N TRP A 91 -3.06 -10.98 -0.82
CA TRP A 91 -4.41 -10.41 -0.72
C TRP A 91 -5.25 -11.06 0.37
N LYS A 92 -5.10 -12.37 0.61
CA LYS A 92 -5.75 -13.07 1.73
C LYS A 92 -5.29 -12.55 3.09
N ASP A 93 -3.98 -12.35 3.25
CA ASP A 93 -3.42 -11.79 4.47
C ASP A 93 -3.94 -10.37 4.70
N ILE A 94 -3.88 -9.50 3.69
CA ILE A 94 -4.43 -8.14 3.75
C ILE A 94 -5.92 -8.18 4.12
N ALA A 95 -6.72 -9.01 3.45
CA ALA A 95 -8.16 -9.14 3.74
C ALA A 95 -8.45 -9.51 5.19
N THR A 96 -7.68 -10.46 5.73
CA THR A 96 -7.84 -10.92 7.12
C THR A 96 -7.55 -9.80 8.13
N ARG A 97 -6.60 -8.92 7.80
CA ARG A 97 -6.19 -7.81 8.67
C ARG A 97 -7.15 -6.64 8.59
N VAL A 98 -7.60 -6.26 7.39
CA VAL A 98 -8.57 -5.16 7.21
C VAL A 98 -9.96 -5.49 7.73
N GLU A 99 -10.29 -6.77 7.93
CA GLU A 99 -11.49 -7.20 8.66
C GLU A 99 -11.43 -6.83 10.15
N LYS A 100 -10.22 -6.77 10.73
CA LYS A 100 -10.00 -6.47 12.15
C LYS A 100 -9.71 -4.99 12.42
N LEU A 101 -9.07 -4.33 11.46
CA LEU A 101 -8.67 -2.93 11.56
C LEU A 101 -9.39 -2.10 10.48
N PRO A 102 -10.25 -1.14 10.86
CA PRO A 102 -10.88 -0.26 9.89
C PRO A 102 -9.83 0.50 9.05
N VAL A 103 -9.85 0.32 7.73
CA VAL A 103 -8.96 1.02 6.80
C VAL A 103 -9.75 2.03 5.97
N LYS A 104 -9.25 3.26 5.87
CA LYS A 104 -9.73 4.27 4.93
C LYS A 104 -8.69 4.52 3.85
N VAL A 105 -9.06 4.28 2.61
CA VAL A 105 -8.16 4.39 1.47
C VAL A 105 -8.50 5.62 0.63
N ARG A 106 -7.47 6.39 0.29
CA ARG A 106 -7.52 7.41 -0.76
C ARG A 106 -6.51 7.09 -1.86
N HIS A 107 -6.99 7.11 -3.09
CA HIS A 107 -6.10 7.08 -4.25
C HIS A 107 -5.55 8.49 -4.50
N VAL A 108 -4.27 8.62 -4.82
CA VAL A 108 -3.59 9.89 -5.13
C VAL A 108 -2.88 9.75 -6.47
N ASP A 109 -3.16 10.62 -7.44
CA ASP A 109 -2.52 10.50 -8.75
C ASP A 109 -1.04 10.86 -8.70
N ALA A 110 -0.18 9.93 -9.13
CA ALA A 110 1.28 10.11 -9.18
C ALA A 110 1.77 11.10 -10.25
N HIS A 111 0.89 11.61 -11.13
CA HIS A 111 1.26 12.43 -12.30
C HIS A 111 0.71 13.86 -12.27
N VAL A 112 0.27 14.38 -11.12
CA VAL A 112 -0.12 15.79 -11.04
C VAL A 112 1.15 16.66 -11.16
N PRO A 113 1.25 17.56 -12.17
CA PRO A 113 2.38 18.48 -12.27
C PRO A 113 2.43 19.35 -11.02
N LYS A 114 3.63 19.55 -10.47
CA LYS A 114 3.90 20.31 -9.23
C LYS A 114 3.24 21.69 -9.17
N SER A 115 2.83 22.27 -10.31
CA SER A 115 2.16 23.57 -10.41
C SER A 115 0.67 23.57 -10.04
N GLN A 116 0.00 22.41 -9.95
CA GLN A 116 -1.40 22.31 -9.49
C GLN A 116 -1.52 21.68 -8.09
N ALA A 117 -0.38 21.32 -7.48
CA ALA A 117 -0.28 20.63 -6.20
C ALA A 117 -0.56 21.51 -4.97
N ASN A 118 -0.90 22.79 -5.12
CA ASN A 118 -0.87 23.69 -3.96
C ASN A 118 -2.09 23.58 -3.02
N GLU A 119 -3.20 22.94 -3.42
CA GLU A 119 -4.40 22.89 -2.57
C GLU A 119 -4.60 21.49 -1.95
N GLU A 120 -4.47 20.42 -2.73
CA GLU A 120 -4.52 19.04 -2.20
C GLU A 120 -3.24 18.66 -1.43
N HIS A 121 -2.06 19.15 -1.83
CA HIS A 121 -0.81 18.84 -1.13
C HIS A 121 -0.66 19.66 0.16
N ARG A 122 -1.17 20.90 0.22
CA ARG A 122 -1.25 21.69 1.47
C ARG A 122 -2.30 21.15 2.43
N SER A 123 -3.40 20.59 1.92
CA SER A 123 -4.35 19.87 2.78
C SER A 123 -3.70 18.59 3.32
N ASN A 124 -2.93 17.84 2.54
CA ASN A 124 -2.16 16.69 3.02
C ASN A 124 -0.99 17.04 3.96
N GLU A 125 -0.54 18.30 4.01
CA GLU A 125 0.38 18.80 5.06
C GLU A 125 -0.35 19.15 6.37
N GLN A 126 -1.68 19.35 6.34
CA GLN A 126 -2.51 19.63 7.50
C GLN A 126 -3.47 18.49 7.88
N VAL A 127 -3.47 17.39 7.14
CA VAL A 127 -4.21 16.18 7.50
C VAL A 127 -3.38 15.44 8.54
N ASP A 128 -4.00 15.25 9.70
CA ASP A 128 -3.55 14.45 10.84
C ASP A 128 -2.52 13.39 10.43
N PRO A 129 -1.31 13.34 11.01
CA PRO A 129 -0.17 12.51 10.54
C PRO A 129 -0.41 11.00 10.59
N ALA A 130 -1.65 10.56 10.80
CA ALA A 130 -2.13 9.24 11.18
C ALA A 130 -1.92 8.09 10.16
N ALA A 131 -1.43 8.34 8.94
CA ALA A 131 -0.72 7.36 8.09
C ALA A 131 -0.61 7.86 6.64
N LYS A 132 0.47 8.58 6.33
CA LYS A 132 0.88 8.79 4.95
C LYS A 132 1.76 7.60 4.54
N ILE A 133 1.27 6.79 3.60
CA ILE A 133 2.11 5.82 2.89
C ILE A 133 2.48 6.48 1.58
N GLU A 134 3.73 6.87 1.43
CA GLU A 134 4.26 7.39 0.18
C GLU A 134 5.07 6.27 -0.45
N VAL A 135 4.51 5.59 -1.46
CA VAL A 135 5.29 4.70 -2.31
C VAL A 135 5.95 5.57 -3.36
N SER A 136 7.07 6.18 -3.03
CA SER A 136 7.95 6.76 -4.03
C SER A 136 8.48 5.62 -4.92
N LYS A 137 8.37 5.80 -6.24
CA LYS A 137 9.33 5.16 -7.14
C LYS A 137 10.68 5.69 -6.68
N ILE A 138 11.45 4.87 -5.98
CA ILE A 138 12.88 5.11 -5.92
C ILE A 138 13.35 4.75 -7.32
N ASP A 139 13.42 5.75 -8.20
CA ASP A 139 14.37 5.69 -9.32
C ASP A 139 15.73 5.54 -8.64
N LEU A 140 16.24 4.31 -8.65
CA LEU A 140 17.63 4.05 -8.34
C LEU A 140 18.39 4.54 -9.56
N ASP A 141 18.98 5.73 -9.43
CA ASP A 141 20.05 6.18 -10.31
C ASP A 141 21.08 5.06 -10.43
N TRP A 142 21.44 4.77 -11.68
CA TRP A 142 22.52 3.88 -12.07
C TRP A 142 23.87 4.57 -11.93
#